data_AF-A0A1G9USX1-F1
#
_entry.id   AF-A0A1G9USX1-F1
#
_cell.length_a   1.000
_cell.length_b   1.000
_cell.length_c   1.000
_cell.angle_alpha   90.00
_cell.angle_beta   90.00
_cell.angle_gamma   90.00
#
_symmetry.space_group_name_H-M   'P 1'
#
loop_
_entity.id
_entity.type
_entity.pdbx_description
1 polymer ?
#
loop_
_entity_poly.entity_id
_entity_poly.type
_entity_poly.pdbx_seq_one_letter_code
_entity_poly.pdbx_strand_id
1 'polypeptide(L)'
;MAESRAPYGGYSGAEEALFVPGVDYVSPWKEAHGVAEELNTAVAALGVDARLVRAVAHVGPRGEPVIQLRLEDARVLIRELRAGWQSG
;
A
#
# COMPACT_ATOMS: atom_id res chain seq x y z
N MET A 1 16.26 -14.50 22.41
CA MET A 1 15.98 -13.08 22.14
C MET A 1 15.22 -13.04 20.83
N ALA A 2 13.95 -12.63 20.85
CA ALA A 2 13.12 -12.63 19.65
C ALA A 2 13.41 -11.36 18.85
N GLU A 3 13.83 -11.53 17.59
CA GLU A 3 13.99 -10.42 16.65
C GLU A 3 12.61 -9.78 16.41
N SER A 4 12.51 -8.51 16.80
CA SER A 4 11.41 -7.63 16.43
C SER A 4 11.41 -7.48 14.92
N ARG A 5 10.52 -8.21 14.25
CA ARG A 5 10.27 -8.08 12.82
C ARG A 5 9.61 -6.72 12.60
N ALA A 6 10.38 -5.76 12.09
CA ALA A 6 9.87 -4.44 11.74
C ALA A 6 8.61 -4.59 10.87
N PRO A 7 7.48 -3.94 11.22
CA PRO A 7 6.22 -4.07 10.49
C PRO A 7 6.25 -3.42 9.11
N TYR A 8 7.37 -2.80 8.72
CA TYR A 8 7.59 -2.18 7.42
C TYR A 8 8.86 -2.80 6.84
N GLY A 9 8.72 -3.41 5.65
CA GLY A 9 9.83 -4.07 4.95
C GLY A 9 11.03 -3.13 4.83
N GLY A 10 12.22 -3.69 5.04
CA GLY A 10 13.46 -2.95 5.09
C GLY A 10 13.73 -2.19 3.79
N TYR A 11 13.82 -0.86 3.90
CA TYR A 11 14.58 -0.06 2.97
C TYR A 11 16.06 -0.33 3.25
N SER A 12 16.67 -1.31 2.56
CA SER A 12 18.12 -1.34 2.45
C SER A 12 18.54 -0.32 1.40
N GLY A 13 18.78 0.89 1.84
CA GLY A 13 19.25 1.97 0.99
C GLY A 13 18.99 3.29 1.68
N ALA A 14 20.05 3.88 2.22
CA ALA A 14 20.04 5.23 2.75
C ALA A 14 19.79 6.25 1.63
N GLU A 15 18.57 6.31 1.12
CA GLU A 15 18.05 7.51 0.48
C GLU A 15 17.30 8.27 1.58
N GLU A 16 18.02 9.16 2.25
CA GLU A 16 17.41 10.22 3.02
C GLU A 16 16.34 10.88 2.14
N ALA A 17 15.06 10.68 2.48
CA ALA A 17 13.97 11.40 1.85
C ALA A 17 14.11 12.88 2.26
N LEU A 18 14.95 13.62 1.53
CA LEU A 18 15.10 15.05 1.68
C LEU A 18 13.79 15.70 1.24
N PHE A 19 13.04 16.26 2.20
CA PHE A 19 11.88 17.08 1.91
C PHE A 19 12.29 18.21 0.97
N VAL A 20 11.69 18.25 -0.22
CA VAL A 20 11.97 19.31 -1.19
C VAL A 20 11.12 20.53 -0.83
N PRO A 21 11.73 21.69 -0.53
CA PRO A 21 10.98 22.90 -0.21
C PRO A 21 10.02 23.27 -1.35
N GLY A 22 8.79 23.64 -0.99
CA GLY A 22 7.76 24.04 -1.95
C GLY A 22 6.99 22.89 -2.61
N VAL A 23 7.34 21.63 -2.34
CA VAL A 23 6.54 20.47 -2.76
C VAL A 23 5.42 20.24 -1.74
N ASP A 24 4.20 20.08 -2.24
CA ASP A 24 3.06 19.66 -1.43
C ASP A 24 3.11 18.13 -1.25
N TYR A 25 3.38 17.69 -0.03
CA TYR A 25 3.35 16.26 0.35
C TYR A 25 2.06 15.86 1.07
N VAL A 26 1.19 16.81 1.41
CA VAL A 26 0.00 16.53 2.25
C VAL A 26 -1.20 16.24 1.38
N SER A 27 -1.48 17.06 0.37
CA SER A 27 -2.65 16.82 -0.50
C SER A 27 -2.52 15.50 -1.26
N PRO A 28 -1.37 15.16 -1.86
CA PRO A 28 -1.17 13.87 -2.52
C PRO A 28 -1.24 12.69 -1.55
N TRP A 29 -0.77 12.85 -0.31
CA TRP A 29 -0.91 11.80 0.70
C TRP A 29 -2.38 11.54 1.04
N LYS A 30 -3.19 12.60 1.19
CA LYS A 30 -4.62 12.47 1.45
C LYS A 30 -5.37 11.77 0.32
N GLU A 31 -5.01 12.09 -0.92
CA GLU A 31 -5.54 11.40 -2.11
C GLU A 31 -5.18 9.91 -2.07
N ALA A 32 -3.89 9.58 -1.90
CA ALA A 32 -3.44 8.19 -1.78
C ALA A 32 -4.10 7.45 -0.61
N HIS A 33 -4.34 8.15 0.51
CA HIS A 33 -5.02 7.60 1.69
C HIS A 33 -6.46 7.24 1.41
N GLY A 34 -7.23 8.11 0.74
CA GLY A 34 -8.59 7.81 0.33
C GLY A 34 -8.65 6.56 -0.55
N VAL A 35 -7.81 6.49 -1.58
CA VAL A 35 -7.78 5.33 -2.50
C VAL A 35 -7.31 4.05 -1.79
N ALA A 36 -6.35 4.14 -0.87
CA ALA A 36 -5.92 2.99 -0.09
C ALA A 36 -7.05 2.43 0.80
N GLU A 37 -7.84 3.30 1.45
CA GLU A 37 -9.00 2.89 2.25
C GLU A 37 -10.10 2.26 1.39
N GLU A 38 -10.37 2.83 0.21
CA GLU A 38 -11.32 2.25 -0.76
C GLU A 38 -10.89 0.85 -1.20
N LEU A 39 -9.60 0.68 -1.55
CA LEU A 39 -9.05 -0.61 -1.94
C LEU A 39 -9.14 -1.62 -0.78
N ASN A 40 -8.74 -1.22 0.43
CA ASN A 40 -8.83 -2.09 1.61
C ASN A 40 -10.28 -2.52 1.89
N THR A 41 -11.24 -1.61 1.73
CA THR A 41 -12.67 -1.88 1.89
C THR A 41 -13.16 -2.87 0.82
N ALA A 42 -12.78 -2.69 -0.43
CA ALA A 42 -13.15 -3.59 -1.52
C ALA A 42 -12.58 -5.00 -1.31
N VAL A 43 -11.32 -5.09 -0.88
CA VAL A 43 -10.64 -6.36 -0.57
C VAL A 43 -11.32 -7.08 0.60
N ALA A 44 -11.71 -6.35 1.64
CA ALA A 44 -12.48 -6.91 2.76
C ALA A 44 -13.86 -7.41 2.30
N ALA A 45 -14.54 -6.70 1.40
CA ALA A 45 -15.81 -7.13 0.83
C ALA A 45 -15.71 -8.41 -0.01
N LEU A 46 -14.53 -8.70 -0.58
CA LEU A 46 -14.21 -9.97 -1.25
C LEU A 46 -13.88 -11.12 -0.27
N GLY A 47 -13.92 -10.88 1.05
CA GLY A 47 -13.62 -11.87 2.07
C GLY A 47 -12.12 -12.12 2.28
N VAL A 48 -11.26 -11.28 1.73
CA VAL A 48 -9.81 -11.39 1.91
C VAL A 48 -9.41 -10.77 3.25
N ASP A 49 -8.70 -11.54 4.07
CA ASP A 49 -8.22 -11.05 5.37
C ASP A 49 -7.26 -9.86 5.18
N ALA A 50 -7.54 -8.73 5.85
CA ALA A 50 -6.71 -7.53 5.84
C ALA A 50 -5.28 -7.74 6.38
N ARG A 51 -5.01 -8.88 7.04
CA ARG A 51 -3.66 -9.32 7.43
C ARG A 51 -2.85 -9.87 6.24
N LEU A 52 -3.52 -10.26 5.15
CA LEU A 52 -2.91 -10.82 3.95
C LEU A 52 -2.74 -9.78 2.85
N VAL A 53 -3.56 -8.75 2.82
CA VAL A 53 -3.51 -7.67 1.85
C VAL A 53 -3.80 -6.35 2.55
N ARG A 54 -2.86 -5.39 2.47
CA ARG A 54 -3.10 -4.04 2.96
C ARG A 54 -2.43 -2.99 2.08
N ALA A 55 -3.25 -2.15 1.48
CA ALA A 55 -2.81 -0.94 0.79
C ALA A 55 -2.40 0.13 1.80
N VAL A 56 -1.25 0.76 1.58
CA VAL A 56 -0.73 1.84 2.42
C VAL A 56 -0.44 3.05 1.56
N ALA A 57 -0.94 4.20 1.99
CA ALA A 57 -0.69 5.48 1.32
C ALA A 57 0.71 6.02 1.62
N HIS A 58 1.35 6.49 0.57
CA HIS A 58 2.65 7.13 0.56
C HIS A 58 2.63 8.33 -0.38
N VAL A 59 3.68 9.13 -0.34
CA VAL A 59 3.94 10.18 -1.32
C VAL A 59 5.35 9.99 -1.84
N GLY A 60 5.48 10.06 -3.15
CA GLY A 60 6.78 9.94 -3.81
C GLY A 60 7.62 11.20 -3.65
N PRO A 61 8.89 11.15 -4.06
CA PRO A 61 9.84 12.24 -3.84
C PRO A 61 9.46 13.56 -4.54
N ARG A 62 8.59 13.51 -5.57
CA ARG A 62 8.14 14.70 -6.31
C ARG A 62 6.75 15.18 -5.88
N GLY A 63 6.21 14.65 -4.79
CA GLY A 63 4.86 14.98 -4.33
C GLY A 63 3.77 14.21 -5.08
N GLU A 64 4.09 13.10 -5.75
CA GLU A 64 3.09 12.26 -6.41
C GLU A 64 2.39 11.32 -5.41
N PRO A 65 1.08 11.08 -5.53
CA PRO A 65 0.38 10.11 -4.69
C PRO A 65 0.85 8.69 -5.02
N VAL A 66 1.18 7.91 -4.00
CA VAL A 66 1.66 6.52 -4.17
C VAL A 66 0.88 5.59 -3.24
N ILE A 67 0.44 4.45 -3.75
CA ILE A 67 -0.10 3.37 -2.93
C ILE A 67 0.92 2.24 -2.96
N GLN A 68 1.41 1.86 -1.78
CA GLN A 68 2.25 0.67 -1.64
C GLN A 68 1.40 -0.55 -1.32
N LEU A 69 1.71 -1.62 -2.04
CA LEU A 69 1.28 -2.98 -1.75
C LEU A 69 2.53 -3.84 -1.65
N ARG A 70 2.54 -4.78 -0.72
CA ARG A 70 3.60 -5.78 -0.73
C ARG A 70 3.39 -6.72 -1.92
N LEU A 71 4.48 -7.31 -2.42
CA LEU A 71 4.37 -8.24 -3.55
C LEU A 71 3.54 -9.47 -3.18
N GLU A 72 3.65 -9.95 -1.94
CA GLU A 72 2.80 -11.02 -1.40
C GLU A 72 1.31 -10.63 -1.42
N ASP A 73 0.98 -9.41 -1.01
CA ASP A 73 -0.38 -8.87 -1.00
C ASP A 73 -0.96 -8.82 -2.44
N ALA A 74 -0.17 -8.30 -3.39
CA ALA A 74 -0.59 -8.21 -4.79
C ALA A 74 -0.89 -9.59 -5.40
N ARG A 75 -0.13 -10.63 -5.03
CA ARG A 75 -0.37 -12.00 -5.49
C ARG A 75 -1.68 -12.58 -4.98
N VAL A 76 -2.01 -12.32 -3.70
CA VAL A 76 -3.30 -12.72 -3.12
C VAL A 76 -4.43 -12.01 -3.87
N LEU A 77 -4.33 -10.70 -4.03
CA LEU A 77 -5.35 -9.90 -4.72
C LEU A 77 -5.62 -10.38 -6.15
N ILE A 78 -4.56 -10.64 -6.94
CA ILE A 78 -4.70 -11.15 -8.31
C ILE A 78 -5.39 -12.53 -8.35
N ARG A 79 -5.08 -13.41 -7.38
CA ARG A 79 -5.72 -14.73 -7.29
C ARG A 79 -7.22 -14.60 -7.05
N GLU A 80 -7.61 -13.79 -6.07
CA GLU A 80 -9.02 -13.63 -5.68
C GLU A 80 -9.82 -12.92 -6.77
N LEU A 81 -9.26 -11.88 -7.39
CA LEU A 81 -9.90 -11.21 -8.54
C LEU A 81 -10.12 -12.18 -9.71
N ARG A 82 -9.16 -13.06 -10.02
CA ARG A 82 -9.34 -14.08 -11.07
C ARG A 82 -10.42 -15.10 -10.73
N ALA A 83 -10.50 -15.54 -9.47
CA ALA A 83 -11.53 -16.47 -9.02
C ALA A 83 -12.93 -15.84 -9.10
N GLY A 84 -13.06 -14.58 -8.70
CA GLY A 84 -14.30 -13.81 -8.81
C GLY A 84 -14.75 -13.62 -10.26
N TRP A 85 -13.82 -13.35 -11.19
CA TRP A 85 -14.14 -13.12 -12.60
C TRP A 85 -14.58 -14.36 -13.37
N GLN A 86 -14.17 -15.55 -12.92
CA GLN A 86 -14.59 -16.82 -13.54
C GLN A 86 -15.94 -17.33 -12.99
N SER A 87 -16.44 -16.71 -11.93
CA SER A 87 -17.64 -17.15 -11.21
C SER A 87 -18.88 -16.30 -11.51
N GLY A 88 -18.79 -15.32 -12.42
CA GLY A 88 -19.88 -14.47 -12.89
C GLY A 88 -20.01 -14.51 -14.40
#